data_AF-A0A2V7AE75-F1
#
_entry.id   AF-A0A2V7AE75-F1
#
_cell.length_a   1.000
_cell.length_b   1.000
_cell.length_c   1.000
_cell.angle_alpha   90.00
_cell.angle_beta   90.00
_cell.angle_gamma   90.00
#
_symmetry.space_group_name_H-M   'P 1'
#
loop_
_entity.id
_entity.type
_entity.pdbx_description
1 polymer ?
#
loop_
_entity_poly.entity_id
_entity_poly.type
_entity_poly.pdbx_seq_one_letter_code
_entity_poly.pdbx_strand_id
1 'polypeptide(L)' 'EIIKAMQDFRSGARAGTVMDRIAKGFTDAEIQAIAAWYAAQR' A
#
# COMPACT_ATOMS: atom_id res chain seq x y z
N GLU A 1 -0.17 9.81 0.17
CA GLU A 1 -1.39 9.09 0.63
C GLU A 1 -1.33 7.58 0.41
N ILE A 2 -1.38 7.05 -0.82
CA ILE A 2 -1.45 5.58 -1.05
C ILE A 2 -0.23 4.83 -0.53
N ILE A 3 0.98 5.32 -0.80
CA ILE A 3 2.22 4.68 -0.34
C ILE A 3 2.22 4.55 1.19
N LYS A 4 1.95 5.67 1.88
CA LYS A 4 1.88 5.71 3.35
C LYS A 4 0.82 4.74 3.87
N ALA A 5 -0.38 4.74 3.29
CA ALA A 5 -1.43 3.81 3.70
C ALA A 5 -1.01 2.33 3.52
N MET A 6 -0.39 1.98 2.40
CA MET A 6 0.12 0.62 2.16
C MET A 6 1.21 0.23 3.16
N GLN A 7 2.12 1.14 3.48
CA GLN A 7 3.16 0.92 4.49
C GLN A 7 2.60 0.78 5.90
N ASP A 8 1.60 1.58 6.25
CA ASP A 8 0.94 1.51 7.56
C ASP A 8 0.17 0.18 7.73
N PHE A 9 -0.49 -0.33 6.67
CA PHE A 9 -1.11 -1.66 6.70
C PHE A 9 -0.06 -2.79 6.74
N ARG A 10 1.05 -2.65 5.99
CA ARG A 10 2.13 -3.65 5.97
C ARG A 10 2.83 -3.78 7.32
N SER A 11 3.06 -2.66 8.00
CA SER A 11 3.68 -2.59 9.33
C SER A 11 2.72 -2.89 10.48
N GLY A 12 1.41 -2.83 10.23
CA GLY A 12 0.38 -2.95 11.28
C GLY A 12 0.14 -1.65 12.06
N ALA A 13 0.75 -0.53 11.66
CA ALA A 13 0.45 0.79 12.22
C ALA A 13 -1.01 1.22 11.95
N ARG A 14 -1.61 0.69 10.88
CA ARG A 14 -3.02 0.85 10.56
C ARG A 14 -3.70 -0.52 10.51
N ALA A 15 -4.79 -0.67 11.28
CA ALA A 15 -5.58 -1.90 11.27
C ALA A 15 -6.42 -2.01 9.99
N GLY A 16 -6.30 -3.14 9.28
CA GLY A 16 -7.12 -3.49 8.13
C GLY A 16 -7.72 -4.88 8.26
N THR A 17 -9.03 -5.01 8.03
CA THR A 17 -9.70 -6.32 8.05
C THR A 17 -9.13 -7.30 7.01
N VAL A 18 -8.66 -6.77 5.87
CA VAL A 18 -8.07 -7.53 4.77
C VAL A 18 -6.74 -6.93 4.31
N MET A 19 -6.60 -5.61 4.37
CA MET A 19 -5.46 -4.88 3.80
C MET A 19 -4.11 -5.28 4.39
N ASP A 20 -4.05 -5.74 5.65
CA ASP A 20 -2.80 -6.18 6.29
C ASP A 20 -2.17 -7.37 5.54
N ARG A 21 -3.00 -8.30 5.04
CA ARG A 21 -2.53 -9.46 4.26
C ARG A 21 -2.14 -9.06 2.84
N ILE A 22 -2.94 -8.18 2.23
CA ILE A 22 -2.70 -7.68 0.87
C ILE A 22 -1.39 -6.87 0.83
N ALA A 23 -1.21 -5.92 1.74
CA ALA A 23 -0.05 -5.03 1.77
C ALA A 23 1.26 -5.77 2.04
N LYS A 24 1.24 -6.88 2.79
CA LYS A 24 2.41 -7.75 3.00
C LYS A 24 2.83 -8.52 1.73
N GLY A 25 1.91 -8.69 0.78
CA GLY A 25 2.19 -9.35 -0.50
C GLY A 25 2.95 -8.50 -1.51
N PHE A 26 3.18 -7.20 -1.22
CA PHE A 26 3.87 -6.29 -2.11
C PHE A 26 5.21 -5.83 -1.53
N THR A 27 6.18 -5.68 -2.42
CA THR A 27 7.44 -5.02 -2.17
C THR A 27 7.27 -3.50 -2.19
N ASP A 28 8.27 -2.77 -1.67
CA ASP A 28 8.22 -1.30 -1.68
C ASP A 28 8.25 -0.73 -3.10
N ALA A 29 8.95 -1.40 -4.03
CA ALA A 29 8.97 -1.03 -5.45
C ALA A 29 7.58 -1.20 -6.11
N GLU A 30 6.88 -2.29 -5.81
CA GLU A 30 5.52 -2.51 -6.32
C GLU A 30 4.50 -1.53 -5.74
N ILE A 31 4.61 -1.21 -4.45
CA ILE A 31 3.78 -0.17 -3.80
C ILE A 31 3.99 1.18 -4.49
N GLN A 32 5.23 1.54 -4.82
CA GLN A 32 5.54 2.75 -5.57
C GLN A 32 4.94 2.73 -6.97
N ALA A 33 5.04 1.60 -7.69
CA ALA A 33 4.46 1.44 -9.02
C ALA A 33 2.93 1.60 -9.02
N ILE A 34 2.24 0.97 -8.06
CA ILE A 34 0.79 1.10 -7.88
C ILE A 34 0.41 2.56 -7.59
N ALA A 35 1.15 3.23 -6.70
CA ALA A 35 0.89 4.61 -6.36
C ALA A 35 1.11 5.57 -7.54
N ALA A 36 2.15 5.35 -8.33
CA ALA A 36 2.43 6.13 -9.53
C ALA A 36 1.32 5.95 -10.59
N TRP A 37 0.90 4.71 -10.83
CA TRP A 37 -0.21 4.43 -11.74
C TRP A 37 -1.53 5.07 -11.28
N TYR A 38 -1.86 4.94 -10.00
CA TYR A 38 -3.10 5.52 -9.46
C TYR A 38 -3.09 7.06 -9.48
N ALA A 39 -1.93 7.68 -9.27
CA ALA A 39 -1.78 9.14 -9.37
C ALA A 39 -1.99 9.63 -10.80
N ALA A 40 -1.58 8.86 -11.81
CA ALA A 40 -1.79 9.18 -13.21
C ALA A 40 -3.24 9.01 -13.69
N GLN A 41 -4.05 8.22 -12.96
CA GLN A 41 -5.45 7.93 -13.30
C GLN A 41 -6.45 8.93 -12.69
N ARG A 42 -5.95 9.92 -11.93
CA ARG A 42 -6.76 10.93 -11.24
C ARG A 42 -6.82 12.25 -11.99
#